data_AF-A0A7J4VCB1-F1
#
_entry.id   AF-A0A7J4VCB1-F1
#
_cell.length_a   1.000
_cell.length_b   1.000
_cell.length_c   1.000
_cell.angle_alpha   90.00
_cell.angle_beta   90.00
_cell.angle_gamma   90.00
#
_symmetry.space_group_name_H-M   'P 1'
#
loop_
_entity.id
_entity.type
_entity.pdbx_description
1 polymer ?
#
loop_
_entity_poly.entity_id
_entity_poly.type
_entity_poly.pdbx_seq_one_letter_code
_entity_poly.pdbx_strand_id
1 'polypeptide(L)'
;MKVYDAVREVVESGELISREEIAEVVKEHQPGISQSNLNWTIREVLSKTGVKSISKGKYQKSEKYEFMPEYSPLTTEVGEFLISQFPGIVPVVWNTRILNYFSQHMLFNSFIVVEVEKEIIEPLFETLQVKFEDVFLEPSEEILWRYARKSEVIVVKKVVSQAPLLKFHEMKTVSLEKLIVDLHSKDAILSPFHGGETLSIVRSIFQKHIIRFDRLMRYAGRRGLKPEVYQTLSDIAINHSYKF
;
A
#
# COMPACT_ATOMS: atom_id res chain seq x y z
N MET A 1 3.89 37.32 0.15
CA MET A 1 4.10 35.89 -0.18
C MET A 1 2.90 35.09 0.31
N LYS A 2 2.34 34.15 -0.47
CA LYS A 2 1.26 33.31 0.06
C LYS A 2 1.87 32.30 1.03
N VAL A 3 1.15 31.92 2.09
CA VAL A 3 1.62 30.96 3.12
C VAL A 3 2.17 29.65 2.49
N TYR A 4 1.61 29.23 1.36
CA TYR A 4 2.05 28.06 0.60
C TYR A 4 3.45 28.19 0.03
N ASP A 5 3.84 29.38 -0.43
CA ASP A 5 5.15 29.63 -1.02
C ASP A 5 6.21 29.65 0.09
N ALA A 6 5.88 30.24 1.25
CA ALA A 6 6.73 30.20 2.44
C ALA A 6 7.02 28.77 2.90
N VAL A 7 5.99 27.92 2.99
CA VAL A 7 6.19 26.51 3.35
C VAL A 7 6.95 25.74 2.27
N ARG A 8 6.84 26.09 0.98
CA ARG A 8 7.65 25.47 -0.09
C ARG A 8 9.13 25.82 -0.01
N GLU A 9 9.46 27.01 0.49
CA GLU A 9 10.83 27.49 0.68
C GLU A 9 11.48 26.86 1.90
N VAL A 10 10.73 26.70 3.01
CA VAL A 10 11.25 26.09 4.24
C VAL A 10 11.42 24.57 4.12
N VAL A 11 10.68 23.91 3.22
CA VAL A 11 10.86 22.47 2.96
C VAL A 11 11.79 22.26 1.76
N GLU A 12 13.08 22.12 2.03
CA GLU A 12 14.05 21.67 1.03
C GLU A 12 13.80 20.21 0.63
N SER A 13 14.15 19.85 -0.61
CA SER A 13 13.95 18.49 -1.13
C SER A 13 14.83 17.51 -0.35
N GLY A 14 14.21 16.55 0.34
CA GLY A 14 14.94 15.56 1.14
C GLY A 14 15.02 15.85 2.64
N GLU A 15 14.70 17.06 3.12
CA GLU A 15 14.71 17.37 4.55
C GLU A 15 13.36 17.07 5.23
N LEU A 16 13.45 16.64 6.49
CA LEU A 16 12.28 16.39 7.33
C LEU A 16 11.84 17.70 7.98
N ILE A 17 10.57 18.03 7.86
CA ILE A 17 9.93 19.12 8.60
C ILE A 17 8.87 18.54 9.55
N SER A 18 8.85 19.02 10.78
CA SER A 18 7.83 18.70 11.77
C SER A 18 6.56 19.50 11.54
N ARG A 19 5.47 19.04 12.14
CA ARG A 19 4.19 19.76 12.13
C ARG A 19 4.29 21.08 12.88
N GLU A 20 5.14 21.13 13.90
CA GLU A 20 5.42 22.27 14.75
C GLU A 20 6.14 23.37 13.94
N GLU A 21 7.18 23.02 13.18
CA GLU A 21 7.89 23.95 12.29
C GLU A 21 6.96 24.50 11.20
N ILE A 22 6.11 23.68 10.58
CA ILE A 22 5.09 24.17 9.63
C ILE A 22 4.12 25.13 10.35
N ALA A 23 3.74 24.83 11.58
CA ALA A 23 2.83 25.67 12.35
C ALA A 23 3.45 27.03 12.69
N GLU A 24 4.76 27.10 12.94
CA GLU A 24 5.49 28.35 13.15
C GLU A 24 5.46 29.21 11.88
N VAL A 25 5.80 28.65 10.72
CA VAL A 25 5.73 29.36 9.43
C VAL A 25 4.32 29.91 9.14
N VAL A 26 3.27 29.12 9.43
CA VAL A 26 1.88 29.56 9.25
C VAL A 26 1.54 30.71 10.21
N LYS A 27 1.97 30.64 11.48
CA LYS A 27 1.72 31.68 12.48
C LYS A 27 2.45 32.99 12.17
N GLU A 28 3.68 32.92 11.64
CA GLU A 28 4.42 34.11 11.19
C GLU A 28 3.68 34.86 10.08
N HIS A 29 3.06 34.11 9.15
CA HIS A 29 2.32 34.69 8.04
C HIS A 29 0.86 35.02 8.36
N GLN A 30 0.29 34.41 9.40
CA GLN A 30 -1.08 34.66 9.88
C GLN A 30 -1.09 34.81 11.42
N PRO A 31 -0.60 35.95 11.95
CA PRO A 31 -0.61 36.21 13.38
C PRO A 31 -2.03 36.18 13.95
N GLY A 32 -2.22 35.53 15.11
CA GLY A 32 -3.53 35.44 15.78
C GLY A 32 -4.47 34.35 15.24
N ILE A 33 -3.99 33.47 14.35
CA ILE A 33 -4.77 32.31 13.88
C ILE A 33 -5.20 31.41 15.06
N SER A 34 -6.48 31.03 15.09
CA SER A 34 -7.00 30.08 16.09
C SER A 34 -6.44 28.68 15.86
N GLN A 35 -6.39 27.85 16.91
CA GLN A 35 -5.85 26.49 16.80
C GLN A 35 -6.63 25.62 15.78
N SER A 36 -7.94 25.78 15.69
CA SER A 36 -8.79 25.09 14.72
C SER A 36 -8.47 25.50 13.28
N ASN A 37 -8.30 26.81 13.04
CA ASN A 37 -7.95 27.33 11.72
C ASN A 37 -6.50 26.95 11.36
N LEU A 38 -5.57 26.96 12.31
CA LEU A 38 -4.19 26.51 12.11
C LEU A 38 -4.15 25.06 11.62
N ASN A 39 -4.95 24.18 12.21
CA ASN A 39 -5.02 22.77 11.79
C ASN A 39 -5.56 22.62 10.37
N TRP A 40 -6.55 23.44 10.00
CA TRP A 40 -7.12 23.45 8.66
C TRP A 40 -6.13 24.02 7.63
N THR A 41 -5.52 25.17 7.93
CA THR A 41 -4.53 25.82 7.07
C THR A 41 -3.32 24.92 6.84
N ILE A 42 -2.81 24.23 7.85
CA ILE A 42 -1.71 23.27 7.68
C ILE A 42 -2.09 22.14 6.72
N ARG A 43 -3.32 21.60 6.82
CA ARG A 43 -3.80 20.57 5.89
C ARG A 43 -3.89 21.09 4.45
N GLU A 44 -4.42 22.31 4.28
CA GLU A 44 -4.54 22.95 2.99
C GLU A 44 -3.17 23.28 2.38
N VAL A 45 -2.21 23.69 3.22
CA VAL A 45 -0.86 24.02 2.78
C VAL A 45 -0.11 22.79 2.33
N LEU A 46 -0.19 21.71 3.10
CA LEU A 46 0.44 20.43 2.74
C LEU A 46 -0.12 19.86 1.43
N SER A 47 -1.42 19.99 1.16
CA SER A 47 -2.01 19.49 -0.10
C SER A 47 -1.54 20.27 -1.34
N LYS A 48 -1.08 21.52 -1.17
CA LYS A 48 -0.65 22.40 -2.28
C LYS A 48 0.87 22.49 -2.45
N THR A 49 1.66 22.04 -1.47
CA THR A 49 3.13 22.21 -1.45
C THR A 49 3.89 21.02 -2.05
N GLY A 50 3.23 19.88 -2.29
CA GLY A 50 3.91 18.63 -2.69
C GLY A 50 4.64 17.93 -1.53
N VAL A 51 4.48 18.46 -0.31
CA VAL A 51 5.04 17.94 0.93
C VAL A 51 4.15 16.80 1.44
N LYS A 52 4.74 15.63 1.66
CA LYS A 52 4.02 14.41 2.03
C LYS A 52 4.37 13.97 3.45
N SER A 53 3.38 13.43 4.18
CA SER A 53 3.60 12.90 5.53
C SER A 53 4.30 11.54 5.46
N ILE A 54 5.46 11.43 6.12
CA ILE A 54 6.23 10.18 6.18
C ILE A 54 5.98 9.40 7.48
N SER A 55 5.60 10.10 8.55
CA SER A 55 5.20 9.54 9.84
C SER A 55 4.37 10.57 10.62
N LYS A 56 3.87 10.20 11.80
CA LYS A 56 3.02 11.10 12.62
C LYS A 56 3.78 12.38 12.94
N GLY A 57 3.28 13.50 12.41
CA GLY A 57 3.86 14.83 12.64
C GLY A 57 5.15 15.13 11.87
N LYS A 58 5.62 14.25 10.99
CA LYS A 58 6.81 14.48 10.14
C LYS A 58 6.44 14.47 8.67
N TYR A 59 6.98 15.43 7.93
CA TYR A 59 6.70 15.67 6.53
C TYR A 59 7.99 15.86 5.74
N GLN A 60 7.94 15.64 4.43
CA GLN A 60 9.09 15.79 3.54
C GLN A 60 8.60 16.23 2.16
N LYS A 61 9.29 17.19 1.53
CA LYS A 61 9.12 17.46 0.09
C LYS A 61 9.77 16.33 -0.67
N SER A 62 8.99 15.63 -1.48
CA SER A 62 9.44 14.42 -2.14
C SER A 62 8.94 14.37 -3.58
N GLU A 63 9.86 14.12 -4.49
CA GLU A 63 9.55 13.78 -5.89
C GLU A 63 9.01 12.35 -6.02
N LYS A 64 8.95 11.60 -4.91
CA LYS A 64 8.44 10.24 -4.88
C LYS A 64 6.96 10.18 -5.30
N TYR A 65 6.67 9.25 -6.19
CA TYR A 65 5.34 9.10 -6.78
C TYR A 65 4.32 8.64 -5.74
N GLU A 66 3.08 9.10 -5.88
CA GLU A 66 1.97 8.43 -5.21
C GLU A 66 1.78 7.06 -5.85
N PHE A 67 1.59 6.05 -5.01
CA PHE A 67 1.43 4.69 -5.49
C PHE A 67 0.01 4.52 -6.03
N MET A 68 -0.09 4.20 -7.32
CA MET A 68 -1.34 3.82 -7.95
C MET A 68 -1.17 2.46 -8.62
N PRO A 69 -1.89 1.43 -8.17
CA PRO A 69 -1.78 0.10 -8.75
C PRO A 69 -2.31 0.09 -10.19
N GLU A 70 -1.61 -0.60 -11.07
CA GLU A 70 -2.06 -0.87 -12.43
C GLU A 70 -2.94 -2.13 -12.44
N TYR A 71 -4.06 -2.07 -13.16
CA TYR A 71 -4.98 -3.19 -13.32
C TYR A 71 -4.98 -3.71 -14.73
N SER A 72 -4.91 -5.04 -14.86
CA SER A 72 -5.24 -5.69 -16.13
C SER A 72 -6.74 -5.55 -16.42
N PRO A 73 -7.17 -5.70 -17.69
CA PRO A 73 -8.60 -5.76 -18.03
C PRO A 73 -9.36 -6.78 -17.19
N LEU A 74 -8.78 -7.97 -16.96
CA LEU A 74 -9.39 -9.00 -16.12
C LEU A 74 -9.47 -8.58 -14.64
N THR A 75 -8.46 -7.88 -14.10
CA THR A 75 -8.52 -7.39 -12.72
C THR A 75 -9.66 -6.38 -12.53
N THR A 76 -9.83 -5.48 -13.50
CA THR A 76 -10.95 -4.54 -13.52
C THR A 76 -12.28 -5.26 -13.64
N GLU A 77 -12.39 -6.22 -14.56
CA GLU A 77 -13.62 -7.00 -14.77
C GLU A 77 -14.03 -7.80 -13.52
N VAL A 78 -13.07 -8.40 -12.82
CA VAL A 78 -13.33 -9.10 -11.55
C VAL A 78 -13.87 -8.13 -10.50
N GLY A 79 -13.25 -6.95 -10.36
CA GLY A 79 -13.71 -5.92 -9.43
C GLY A 79 -15.14 -5.46 -9.72
N GLU A 80 -15.43 -5.08 -10.96
CA GLU A 80 -16.76 -4.63 -11.41
C GLU A 80 -17.82 -5.71 -11.24
N PHE A 81 -17.49 -6.96 -11.59
CA PHE A 81 -18.39 -8.08 -11.40
C PHE A 81 -18.75 -8.28 -9.93
N LEU A 82 -17.77 -8.28 -9.03
CA LEU A 82 -18.01 -8.44 -7.60
C LEU A 82 -18.87 -7.32 -7.01
N ILE A 83 -18.62 -6.07 -7.41
CA ILE A 83 -19.43 -4.92 -6.97
C ILE A 83 -20.90 -5.10 -7.42
N SER A 84 -21.12 -5.62 -8.63
CA SER A 84 -22.47 -5.86 -9.15
C SER A 84 -23.20 -6.99 -8.41
N GLN A 85 -22.49 -8.06 -8.05
CA GLN A 85 -23.09 -9.26 -7.43
C GLN A 85 -23.27 -9.13 -5.92
N PHE A 86 -22.44 -8.30 -5.26
CA PHE A 86 -22.48 -8.12 -3.81
C PHE A 86 -22.66 -6.65 -3.41
N PRO A 87 -23.85 -6.04 -3.68
CA PRO A 87 -24.13 -4.68 -3.27
C PRO A 87 -23.90 -4.48 -1.76
N GLY A 88 -23.13 -3.44 -1.41
CA GLY A 88 -22.80 -3.10 -0.02
C GLY A 88 -21.52 -3.74 0.51
N ILE A 89 -20.91 -4.67 -0.24
CA ILE A 89 -19.56 -5.16 0.04
C ILE A 89 -18.54 -4.32 -0.72
N VAL A 90 -17.46 -3.92 -0.05
CA VAL A 90 -16.32 -3.23 -0.68
C VAL A 90 -15.16 -4.22 -0.79
N PRO A 91 -15.00 -4.92 -1.93
CA PRO A 91 -13.96 -5.92 -2.09
C PRO A 91 -12.58 -5.25 -2.13
N VAL A 92 -11.57 -5.98 -1.67
CA VAL A 92 -10.17 -5.63 -1.93
C VAL A 92 -9.72 -6.41 -3.15
N VAL A 93 -9.36 -5.73 -4.23
CA VAL A 93 -8.89 -6.36 -5.46
C VAL A 93 -7.55 -5.77 -5.85
N TRP A 94 -6.55 -6.63 -6.04
CA TRP A 94 -5.22 -6.24 -6.50
C TRP A 94 -4.55 -7.38 -7.26
N ASN A 95 -3.44 -7.08 -7.94
CA ASN A 95 -2.74 -8.05 -8.78
C ASN A 95 -1.27 -8.16 -8.36
N THR A 96 -0.73 -9.36 -8.19
CA THR A 96 0.69 -9.55 -7.83
C THR A 96 1.66 -9.05 -8.90
N ARG A 97 1.19 -8.82 -10.14
CA ARG A 97 1.96 -8.14 -11.20
C ARG A 97 2.53 -6.80 -10.74
N ILE A 98 1.91 -6.13 -9.77
CA ILE A 98 2.43 -4.89 -9.20
C ILE A 98 3.84 -5.00 -8.63
N LEU A 99 4.22 -6.20 -8.17
CA LEU A 99 5.54 -6.46 -7.64
C LEU A 99 6.62 -6.42 -8.74
N ASN A 100 6.27 -6.66 -10.01
CA ASN A 100 7.21 -6.54 -11.12
C ASN A 100 7.79 -5.13 -11.27
N TYR A 101 7.05 -4.09 -10.87
CA TYR A 101 7.55 -2.70 -10.90
C TYR A 101 8.69 -2.46 -9.90
N PHE A 102 8.77 -3.30 -8.87
CA PHE A 102 9.78 -3.20 -7.80
C PHE A 102 10.84 -4.31 -7.86
N SER A 103 10.50 -5.40 -8.54
CA SER A 103 11.31 -6.61 -8.69
C SER A 103 12.47 -6.40 -9.67
N GLN A 104 13.56 -7.15 -9.49
CA GLN A 104 14.61 -7.28 -10.51
C GLN A 104 14.22 -8.26 -11.61
N HIS A 105 13.33 -9.21 -11.29
CA HIS A 105 12.86 -10.24 -12.20
C HIS A 105 11.39 -10.04 -12.56
N MET A 106 11.08 -9.99 -13.85
CA MET A 106 9.69 -9.89 -14.30
C MET A 106 9.04 -11.26 -14.29
N LEU A 107 7.95 -11.41 -13.54
CA LEU A 107 7.10 -12.60 -13.58
C LEU A 107 6.02 -12.45 -14.63
N PHE A 108 5.89 -13.44 -15.51
CA PHE A 108 4.82 -13.52 -16.50
C PHE A 108 3.50 -13.99 -15.89
N ASN A 109 3.58 -14.86 -14.89
CA ASN A 109 2.42 -15.35 -14.16
C ASN A 109 2.09 -14.40 -13.00
N SER A 110 0.81 -14.12 -12.78
CA SER A 110 0.34 -13.25 -11.72
C SER A 110 -1.00 -13.71 -11.16
N PHE A 111 -1.30 -13.24 -9.95
CA PHE A 111 -2.52 -13.58 -9.22
C PHE A 111 -3.35 -12.32 -9.01
N ILE A 112 -4.59 -12.35 -9.46
CA ILE A 112 -5.63 -11.40 -9.06
C ILE A 112 -6.12 -11.83 -7.69
N VAL A 113 -5.72 -11.08 -6.68
CA VAL A 113 -6.05 -11.34 -5.28
C VAL A 113 -7.34 -10.60 -4.94
N VAL A 114 -8.33 -11.37 -4.51
CA VAL A 114 -9.61 -10.87 -3.99
C VAL A 114 -9.63 -11.16 -2.49
N GLU A 115 -9.60 -10.11 -1.67
CA GLU A 115 -9.71 -10.23 -0.22
C GLU A 115 -11.05 -9.68 0.29
N VAL A 116 -11.74 -10.49 1.09
CA VAL A 116 -13.04 -10.13 1.71
C VAL A 116 -13.15 -10.60 3.15
N GLU A 117 -14.17 -10.14 3.87
CA GLU A 117 -14.46 -10.58 5.23
C GLU A 117 -14.86 -12.05 5.26
N LYS A 118 -14.59 -12.73 6.40
CA LYS A 118 -14.68 -14.20 6.51
C LYS A 118 -16.07 -14.71 6.15
N GLU A 119 -17.08 -13.94 6.49
CA GLU A 119 -18.49 -14.28 6.40
C GLU A 119 -18.98 -14.43 4.95
N ILE A 120 -18.23 -13.92 3.97
CA ILE A 120 -18.63 -13.87 2.56
C ILE A 120 -17.60 -14.50 1.61
N ILE A 121 -16.53 -15.12 2.12
CA ILE A 121 -15.46 -15.69 1.28
C ILE A 121 -16.01 -16.78 0.36
N GLU A 122 -16.75 -17.74 0.91
CA GLU A 122 -17.22 -18.92 0.20
C GLU A 122 -18.30 -18.57 -0.83
N PRO A 123 -19.36 -17.80 -0.50
CA PRO A 123 -20.31 -17.35 -1.52
C PRO A 123 -19.67 -16.56 -2.65
N LEU A 124 -18.67 -15.73 -2.32
CA LEU A 124 -17.94 -14.94 -3.32
C LEU A 124 -17.07 -15.83 -4.22
N PHE A 125 -16.39 -16.81 -3.63
CA PHE A 125 -15.59 -17.78 -4.36
C PHE A 125 -16.43 -18.58 -5.36
N GLU A 126 -17.56 -19.13 -4.90
CA GLU A 126 -18.50 -19.87 -5.77
C GLU A 126 -19.04 -18.98 -6.90
N THR A 127 -19.40 -17.73 -6.58
CA THR A 127 -19.89 -16.76 -7.57
C THR A 127 -18.84 -16.45 -8.64
N LEU A 128 -17.57 -16.30 -8.25
CA LEU A 128 -16.48 -16.10 -9.20
C LEU A 128 -16.26 -17.33 -10.08
N GLN A 129 -16.35 -18.54 -9.54
CA GLN A 129 -16.17 -19.79 -10.29
C GLN A 129 -17.22 -20.01 -11.39
N VAL A 130 -18.42 -19.44 -11.24
CA VAL A 130 -19.46 -19.52 -12.29
C VAL A 130 -19.07 -18.71 -13.52
N LYS A 131 -18.42 -17.54 -13.33
CA LYS A 131 -18.09 -16.61 -14.42
C LYS A 131 -16.67 -16.78 -14.95
N PHE A 132 -15.71 -17.03 -14.07
CA PHE A 132 -14.28 -17.03 -14.40
C PHE A 132 -13.68 -18.43 -14.25
N GLU A 133 -12.72 -18.73 -15.10
CA GLU A 133 -11.89 -19.92 -14.99
C GLU A 133 -10.69 -19.66 -14.07
N ASP A 134 -10.06 -20.72 -13.56
CA ASP A 134 -8.87 -20.64 -12.69
C ASP A 134 -9.09 -19.69 -11.49
N VAL A 135 -10.13 -20.00 -10.73
CA VAL A 135 -10.43 -19.35 -9.44
C VAL A 135 -10.10 -20.32 -8.32
N PHE A 136 -9.29 -19.87 -7.37
CA PHE A 136 -8.82 -20.67 -6.24
C PHE A 136 -9.16 -20.00 -4.91
N LEU A 137 -9.53 -20.81 -3.92
CA LEU A 137 -9.77 -20.37 -2.55
C LEU A 137 -8.56 -20.73 -1.68
N GLU A 138 -7.88 -19.72 -1.16
CA GLU A 138 -6.71 -19.84 -0.27
C GLU A 138 -5.76 -21.01 -0.65
N PRO A 139 -5.29 -21.08 -1.92
CA PRO A 139 -4.58 -22.25 -2.41
C PRO A 139 -3.20 -22.39 -1.79
N SER A 140 -2.73 -23.63 -1.66
CA SER A 140 -1.32 -23.92 -1.41
C SER A 140 -0.48 -23.74 -2.69
N GLU A 141 0.84 -23.65 -2.53
CA GLU A 141 1.77 -23.62 -3.67
C GLU A 141 1.60 -24.85 -4.56
N GLU A 142 1.37 -26.02 -3.97
CA GLU A 142 1.14 -27.26 -4.71
C GLU A 142 -0.14 -27.20 -5.54
N ILE A 143 -1.22 -26.64 -5.00
CA ILE A 143 -2.49 -26.46 -5.72
C ILE A 143 -2.26 -25.52 -6.91
N LEU A 144 -1.61 -24.39 -6.69
CA LEU A 144 -1.31 -23.44 -7.77
C LEU A 144 -0.46 -24.11 -8.84
N TRP A 145 0.62 -24.78 -8.46
CA TRP A 145 1.54 -25.44 -9.40
C TRP A 145 0.85 -26.52 -10.26
N ARG A 146 -0.03 -27.32 -9.67
CA ARG A 146 -0.67 -28.45 -10.36
C ARG A 146 -1.88 -28.03 -11.20
N TYR A 147 -2.60 -27.00 -10.78
CA TYR A 147 -3.95 -26.72 -11.30
C TYR A 147 -4.09 -25.35 -11.96
N ALA A 148 -3.20 -24.39 -11.73
CA ALA A 148 -3.22 -23.14 -12.49
C ALA A 148 -2.83 -23.40 -13.94
N ARG A 149 -3.69 -23.02 -14.88
CA ARG A 149 -3.50 -23.21 -16.32
C ARG A 149 -3.28 -21.88 -17.04
N LYS A 150 -3.82 -20.79 -16.48
CA LYS A 150 -3.67 -19.42 -16.99
C LYS A 150 -2.46 -18.71 -16.38
N SER A 151 -1.95 -17.74 -17.13
CA SER A 151 -0.91 -16.82 -16.65
C SER A 151 -1.46 -15.79 -15.65
N GLU A 152 -2.77 -15.53 -15.68
CA GLU A 152 -3.44 -14.66 -14.71
C GLU A 152 -4.59 -15.43 -14.06
N VAL A 153 -4.47 -15.63 -12.75
CA VAL A 153 -5.31 -16.54 -11.95
C VAL A 153 -5.99 -15.77 -10.83
N ILE A 154 -7.24 -16.09 -10.51
CA ILE A 154 -7.97 -15.42 -9.43
C ILE A 154 -7.80 -16.20 -8.14
N VAL A 155 -7.38 -15.52 -7.07
CA VAL A 155 -7.21 -16.10 -5.73
C VAL A 155 -8.09 -15.34 -4.75
N VAL A 156 -9.06 -16.04 -4.19
CA VAL A 156 -9.93 -15.54 -3.13
C VAL A 156 -9.33 -15.91 -1.78
N LYS A 157 -9.26 -14.94 -0.87
CA LYS A 157 -8.77 -15.19 0.49
C LYS A 157 -9.37 -14.24 1.51
N LYS A 158 -9.17 -14.54 2.78
CA LYS A 158 -9.59 -13.67 3.87
C LYS A 158 -8.79 -12.37 3.92
N VAL A 159 -9.47 -11.24 4.07
CA VAL A 159 -8.83 -9.97 4.40
C VAL A 159 -8.32 -9.99 5.85
N VAL A 160 -7.06 -9.60 6.02
CA VAL A 160 -6.49 -9.44 7.37
C VAL A 160 -7.08 -8.19 8.01
N SER A 161 -7.60 -8.33 9.23
CA SER A 161 -8.21 -7.22 9.96
C SER A 161 -7.27 -6.01 10.06
N GLN A 162 -7.80 -4.81 9.83
CA GLN A 162 -7.04 -3.55 9.89
C GLN A 162 -5.85 -3.48 8.91
N ALA A 163 -5.88 -4.27 7.84
CA ALA A 163 -4.97 -4.12 6.72
C ALA A 163 -4.94 -2.66 6.22
N PRO A 164 -3.76 -2.07 5.98
CA PRO A 164 -3.67 -0.80 5.31
C PRO A 164 -4.04 -1.00 3.84
N LEU A 165 -5.11 -0.33 3.42
CA LEU A 165 -5.68 -0.43 2.08
C LEU A 165 -5.86 0.97 1.51
N LEU A 166 -5.84 1.07 0.19
CA LEU A 166 -6.11 2.29 -0.55
C LEU A 166 -7.51 2.22 -1.14
N LYS A 167 -8.21 3.36 -1.17
CA LYS A 167 -9.48 3.46 -1.88
C LYS A 167 -9.19 3.65 -3.36
N PHE A 168 -9.85 2.88 -4.21
CA PHE A 168 -9.73 2.98 -5.66
C PHE A 168 -11.12 2.82 -6.27
N HIS A 169 -11.71 3.90 -6.76
CA HIS A 169 -13.13 3.94 -7.17
C HIS A 169 -14.07 3.36 -6.08
N GLU A 170 -14.88 2.36 -6.45
CA GLU A 170 -15.84 1.66 -5.61
C GLU A 170 -15.24 0.41 -4.92
N MET A 171 -13.95 0.16 -5.14
CA MET A 171 -13.20 -0.94 -4.53
C MET A 171 -12.08 -0.44 -3.62
N LYS A 172 -11.47 -1.39 -2.91
CA LYS A 172 -10.22 -1.18 -2.19
C LYS A 172 -9.10 -1.92 -2.93
N THR A 173 -7.88 -1.47 -2.67
CA THR A 173 -6.68 -2.11 -3.20
C THR A 173 -5.56 -2.12 -2.18
N VAL A 174 -4.52 -2.89 -2.47
CA VAL A 174 -3.37 -3.08 -1.59
C VAL A 174 -2.60 -1.77 -1.44
N SER A 175 -2.09 -1.50 -0.23
CA SER A 175 -1.11 -0.44 -0.01
C SER A 175 0.32 -0.98 -0.07
N LEU A 176 1.31 -0.11 -0.28
CA LEU A 176 2.72 -0.50 -0.22
C LEU A 176 3.10 -1.04 1.16
N GLU A 177 2.57 -0.46 2.25
CA GLU A 177 2.80 -0.99 3.60
C GLU A 177 2.29 -2.42 3.76
N LYS A 178 1.13 -2.75 3.17
CA LYS A 178 0.63 -4.13 3.17
C LYS A 178 1.50 -5.05 2.33
N LEU A 179 1.87 -4.64 1.12
CA LEU A 179 2.76 -5.42 0.25
C LEU A 179 4.08 -5.76 0.94
N ILE A 180 4.74 -4.77 1.56
CA ILE A 180 6.00 -4.99 2.28
C ILE A 180 5.82 -6.06 3.36
N VAL A 181 4.77 -5.98 4.17
CA VAL A 181 4.55 -6.96 5.24
C VAL A 181 4.21 -8.33 4.68
N ASP A 182 3.34 -8.41 3.68
CA ASP A 182 2.87 -9.68 3.13
C ASP A 182 3.96 -10.46 2.39
N LEU A 183 4.98 -9.79 1.82
CA LEU A 183 6.16 -10.44 1.25
C LEU A 183 6.96 -11.27 2.27
N HIS A 184 6.77 -11.04 3.57
CA HIS A 184 7.40 -11.83 4.63
C HIS A 184 6.50 -12.96 5.15
N SER A 185 5.32 -13.12 4.57
CA SER A 185 4.39 -14.18 4.95
C SER A 185 4.65 -15.47 4.17
N LYS A 186 4.00 -16.57 4.57
CA LYS A 186 4.08 -17.86 3.85
C LYS A 186 2.98 -18.01 2.80
N ASP A 187 2.57 -16.89 2.21
CA ASP A 187 1.49 -16.88 1.22
C ASP A 187 1.99 -17.46 -0.11
N ALA A 188 1.30 -18.48 -0.62
CA ALA A 188 1.70 -19.20 -1.82
C ALA A 188 1.78 -18.28 -3.06
N ILE A 189 0.92 -17.26 -3.12
CA ILE A 189 0.90 -16.31 -4.25
C ILE A 189 2.12 -15.39 -4.27
N LEU A 190 2.85 -15.31 -3.14
CA LEU A 190 4.02 -14.46 -2.95
C LEU A 190 5.33 -15.24 -2.92
N SER A 191 5.26 -16.57 -2.92
CA SER A 191 6.45 -17.43 -2.91
C SER A 191 7.51 -17.12 -3.97
N PRO A 192 7.16 -16.70 -5.20
CA PRO A 192 8.16 -16.33 -6.20
C PRO A 192 8.99 -15.09 -5.83
N PHE A 193 8.52 -14.28 -4.87
CA PHE A 193 9.15 -13.04 -4.44
C PHE A 193 9.87 -13.17 -3.08
N HIS A 194 9.91 -14.37 -2.49
CA HIS A 194 10.57 -14.61 -1.21
C HIS A 194 12.11 -14.65 -1.35
N GLY A 195 12.81 -14.57 -0.21
CA GLY A 195 14.27 -14.63 -0.17
C GLY A 195 14.93 -13.33 -0.65
N GLY A 196 15.92 -13.44 -1.53
CA GLY A 196 16.68 -12.28 -2.01
C GLY A 196 15.81 -11.24 -2.73
N GLU A 197 14.74 -11.68 -3.39
CA GLU A 197 13.84 -10.79 -4.13
C GLU A 197 13.04 -9.88 -3.18
N THR A 198 12.69 -10.36 -1.98
CA THR A 198 12.02 -9.55 -0.96
C THR A 198 12.85 -8.32 -0.60
N LEU A 199 14.17 -8.49 -0.40
CA LEU A 199 15.07 -7.38 -0.07
C LEU A 199 15.13 -6.35 -1.22
N SER A 200 15.24 -6.83 -2.46
CA SER A 200 15.26 -5.99 -3.67
C SER A 200 13.98 -5.19 -3.84
N ILE A 201 12.82 -5.84 -3.73
CA ILE A 201 11.51 -5.21 -3.84
C ILE A 201 11.31 -4.16 -2.76
N VAL A 202 11.58 -4.50 -1.49
CA VAL A 202 11.38 -3.55 -0.39
C VAL A 202 12.31 -2.34 -0.56
N ARG A 203 13.57 -2.54 -0.94
CA ARG A 203 14.49 -1.43 -1.24
C ARG A 203 13.94 -0.54 -2.35
N SER A 204 13.47 -1.12 -3.46
CA SER A 204 12.90 -0.40 -4.60
C SER A 204 11.66 0.41 -4.21
N ILE A 205 10.76 -0.18 -3.40
CA ILE A 205 9.58 0.50 -2.86
C ILE A 205 9.98 1.75 -2.07
N PHE A 206 10.94 1.63 -1.14
CA PHE A 206 11.37 2.76 -0.32
C PHE A 206 12.16 3.82 -1.10
N GLN A 207 12.84 3.45 -2.18
CA GLN A 207 13.48 4.40 -3.09
C GLN A 207 12.44 5.23 -3.86
N LYS A 208 11.41 4.58 -4.39
CA LYS A 208 10.42 5.21 -5.29
C LYS A 208 9.26 5.88 -4.57
N HIS A 209 8.92 5.43 -3.36
CA HIS A 209 7.71 5.85 -2.64
C HIS A 209 7.96 6.21 -1.18
N ILE A 210 7.05 7.03 -0.65
CA ILE A 210 6.98 7.31 0.78
C ILE A 210 6.16 6.21 1.44
N ILE A 211 6.73 5.62 2.49
CA ILE A 211 6.10 4.56 3.26
C ILE A 211 5.76 5.10 4.63
N ARG A 212 4.49 4.96 5.02
CA ARG A 212 4.07 5.38 6.36
C ARG A 212 4.46 4.32 7.37
N PHE A 213 5.59 4.55 8.03
CA PHE A 213 6.19 3.61 8.96
C PHE A 213 5.25 3.19 10.10
N ASP A 214 4.44 4.11 10.61
CA ASP A 214 3.42 3.83 11.63
C ASP A 214 2.39 2.80 11.14
N ARG A 215 1.96 2.92 9.87
CA ARG A 215 1.02 1.98 9.26
C ARG A 215 1.68 0.63 8.98
N LEU A 216 2.91 0.65 8.47
CA LEU A 216 3.73 -0.53 8.21
C LEU A 216 3.92 -1.36 9.49
N MET A 217 4.47 -0.77 10.54
CA MET A 217 4.79 -1.49 11.77
C MET A 217 3.55 -1.92 12.55
N ARG A 218 2.45 -1.16 12.46
CA ARG A 218 1.16 -1.60 13.02
C ARG A 218 0.66 -2.86 12.32
N TYR A 219 0.70 -2.89 10.99
CA TYR A 219 0.25 -4.04 10.22
C TYR A 219 1.17 -5.26 10.38
N ALA A 220 2.49 -5.06 10.39
CA ALA A 220 3.46 -6.09 10.73
C ALA A 220 3.14 -6.73 12.10
N GLY A 221 2.77 -5.92 13.09
CA GLY A 221 2.35 -6.40 14.41
C GLY A 221 1.09 -7.27 14.36
N ARG A 222 0.09 -6.88 13.57
CA ARG A 222 -1.13 -7.67 13.37
C ARG A 222 -0.85 -9.01 12.69
N ARG A 223 0.13 -9.06 11.81
CA ARG A 223 0.55 -10.27 11.09
C ARG A 223 1.54 -11.14 11.90
N GLY A 224 2.05 -10.63 13.01
CA GLY A 224 3.14 -11.30 13.76
C GLY A 224 4.49 -11.24 13.05
N LEU A 225 4.66 -10.37 12.06
CA LEU A 225 5.83 -10.27 11.17
C LEU A 225 6.72 -9.06 11.48
N LYS A 226 6.65 -8.52 12.71
CA LYS A 226 7.49 -7.37 13.10
C LYS A 226 8.98 -7.68 13.00
N PRO A 227 9.48 -8.81 13.56
CA PRO A 227 10.91 -9.12 13.52
C PRO A 227 11.47 -9.20 12.10
N GLU A 228 10.76 -9.88 11.20
CA GLU A 228 11.14 -10.10 9.80
C GLU A 228 11.19 -8.77 9.04
N VAL A 229 10.15 -7.94 9.20
CA VAL A 229 10.11 -6.61 8.59
C VAL A 229 11.24 -5.73 9.13
N TYR A 230 11.51 -5.74 10.44
CA TYR A 230 12.62 -4.96 11.02
C TYR A 230 13.97 -5.41 10.49
N GLN A 231 14.20 -6.72 10.40
CA GLN A 231 15.45 -7.28 9.88
C GLN A 231 15.68 -6.82 8.44
N THR A 232 14.69 -6.97 7.57
CA THR A 232 14.76 -6.51 6.18
C THR A 232 15.07 -5.01 6.09
N LEU A 233 14.41 -4.18 6.90
CA LEU A 233 14.66 -2.72 6.90
C LEU A 233 16.06 -2.35 7.37
N SER A 234 16.60 -3.11 8.33
CA SER A 234 17.98 -2.95 8.80
C SER A 234 18.98 -3.34 7.71
N ASP A 235 18.75 -4.45 7.03
CA ASP A 235 19.64 -4.98 5.97
C ASP A 235 19.73 -4.06 4.76
N ILE A 236 18.67 -3.31 4.46
CA ILE A 236 18.65 -2.31 3.37
C ILE A 236 19.02 -0.89 3.86
N ALA A 237 19.55 -0.76 5.08
CA ALA A 237 20.07 0.47 5.68
C ALA A 237 19.06 1.64 5.76
N ILE A 238 17.76 1.35 5.92
CA ILE A 238 16.70 2.39 6.05
C ILE A 238 16.64 3.03 7.45
N ASN A 239 17.66 2.80 8.28
CA ASN A 239 17.70 3.21 9.68
C ASN A 239 17.94 4.72 9.93
N HIS A 240 18.24 5.55 8.93
CA HIS A 240 18.68 6.94 9.18
C HIS A 240 17.66 8.05 8.85
N SER A 241 16.72 7.82 7.92
CA SER A 241 15.70 8.84 7.56
C SER A 241 14.38 8.69 8.33
N TYR A 242 14.20 7.60 9.07
CA TYR A 242 13.04 7.33 9.92
C TYR A 242 13.48 7.17 11.38
N LYS A 243 14.14 8.18 11.95
CA LYS A 243 14.50 8.15 13.37
C LYS A 243 13.25 8.02 14.24
N PHE A 244 13.26 6.95 15.04
CA PHE A 244 12.31 6.58 16.09
C PHE A 244 12.09 7.70 17.10
#